data_AF-A0AAV5VM08-F1
#
_entry.id   AF-A0AAV5VM08-F1
#
_cell.length_a   1.000
_cell.length_b   1.000
_cell.length_c   1.000
_cell.angle_alpha   90.00
_cell.angle_beta   90.00
_cell.angle_gamma   90.00
#
_symmetry.space_group_name_H-M   'P 1'
#
loop_
_entity.id
_entity.type
_entity.pdbx_description
1 polymer ?
#
loop_
_entity_poly.entity_id
_entity_poly.type
_entity_poly.pdbx_seq_one_letter_code
_entity_poly.pdbx_strand_id
1 'polypeptide(L)'
;FQEVGPVCNREGIWLHVDAAYAGSYLLCDEYRFMAEGMEMADSFNYNAHKAMLVNFDCSPMWFKDGRQATKYFTVDPLYLKHEHNATDYRHLQIALGRRFRSLKIW
;
A
#
# COMPACT_ATOMS: atom_id res chain seq x y z
N PHE A 1 6.66 15.21 5.45
CA PHE A 1 7.10 14.08 6.31
C PHE A 1 8.38 14.35 7.10
N GLN A 2 9.07 15.45 6.82
CA GLN A 2 10.43 15.74 7.28
C GLN A 2 10.58 15.92 8.80
N GLU A 3 9.52 16.25 9.53
CA GLU A 3 9.60 16.40 10.99
C GLU A 3 9.43 15.06 11.71
N VAL A 4 8.44 14.26 11.32
CA VAL A 4 8.10 13.00 11.99
C VAL A 4 8.97 11.83 11.51
N GLY A 5 9.34 11.80 10.23
CA GLY A 5 10.13 10.73 9.62
C GLY A 5 11.46 10.44 10.32
N PRO A 6 12.32 11.45 10.59
CA PRO A 6 13.57 11.25 11.27
C PRO A 6 13.41 10.73 12.70
N VAL A 7 12.34 11.14 13.39
CA VAL A 7 12.01 10.64 14.73
C VAL A 7 11.61 9.17 14.65
N CYS A 8 10.66 8.82 13.78
CA CYS A 8 10.23 7.43 13.59
C CYS A 8 11.40 6.51 13.26
N ASN A 9 12.26 6.89 12.32
CA ASN A 9 13.43 6.10 11.95
C ASN A 9 14.43 5.94 13.11
N ARG A 10 14.71 7.01 13.86
CA ARG A 10 15.63 6.97 15.01
C ARG A 10 15.12 6.09 16.14
N GLU A 11 13.82 6.15 16.42
CA GLU A 11 13.19 5.39 17.50
C GLU A 11 12.72 3.98 17.06
N GLY A 12 12.91 3.61 15.78
CA GLY A 12 12.45 2.32 15.25
C GLY A 12 10.92 2.17 15.21
N ILE A 13 10.19 3.27 15.07
CA ILE A 13 8.72 3.32 15.00
C ILE A 13 8.27 3.23 13.55
N TRP A 14 7.30 2.37 13.28
CA TRP A 14 6.68 2.25 11.96
C TRP A 14 5.99 3.55 11.54
N LEU A 15 6.36 4.08 10.38
CA LEU A 15 5.72 5.25 9.80
C LEU A 15 4.78 4.85 8.65
N HIS A 16 3.47 4.92 8.91
CA HIS A 16 2.44 4.79 7.89
C HIS A 16 1.96 6.17 7.43
N VAL A 17 1.90 6.38 6.12
CA VAL A 17 1.32 7.57 5.51
C VAL A 17 -0.08 7.26 5.02
N ASP A 18 -1.08 7.77 5.76
CA ASP A 18 -2.46 7.81 5.30
C ASP A 18 -2.65 8.99 4.34
N ALA A 19 -2.65 8.69 3.05
CA ALA A 19 -2.96 9.65 2.01
C ALA A 19 -4.29 9.30 1.31
N ALA A 20 -5.26 8.72 2.03
CA ALA A 20 -6.52 8.24 1.48
C ALA A 20 -7.20 9.25 0.54
N TYR A 21 -7.21 10.54 0.89
CA TYR A 21 -7.72 11.58 0.02
C TYR A 21 -6.62 12.23 -0.83
N ALA A 22 -5.64 12.86 -0.17
CA ALA A 22 -4.68 13.73 -0.84
C ALA A 22 -3.64 12.99 -1.71
N GLY A 23 -3.47 11.68 -1.52
CA GLY A 23 -2.45 10.89 -2.25
C GLY A 23 -2.67 10.85 -3.75
N SER A 24 -3.92 11.01 -4.21
CA SER A 24 -4.23 11.08 -5.65
C SER A 24 -3.63 12.33 -6.32
N TYR A 25 -3.48 13.44 -5.59
CA TYR A 25 -2.92 14.68 -6.13
C TYR A 25 -1.43 14.56 -6.44
N LEU A 26 -0.72 13.57 -5.90
CA LEU A 26 0.69 13.32 -6.21
C LEU A 26 0.93 12.95 -7.69
N LEU A 27 -0.14 12.64 -8.43
CA LEU A 27 -0.09 12.46 -9.89
C LEU A 27 0.20 13.77 -10.63
N CYS A 28 -0.28 14.90 -10.11
CA CYS A 28 -0.06 16.22 -10.68
C CYS A 28 1.31 16.76 -10.24
N ASP A 29 2.09 17.29 -11.17
CA ASP A 29 3.46 17.74 -10.91
C ASP A 29 3.51 18.86 -9.86
N GLU A 30 2.55 19.78 -9.88
CA GLU A 30 2.42 20.92 -8.97
C GLU A 30 2.16 20.54 -7.51
N TYR A 31 1.78 19.28 -7.24
CA TYR A 31 1.44 18.77 -5.92
C TYR A 31 2.47 17.79 -5.36
N ARG A 32 3.52 17.43 -6.13
CA ARG A 32 4.54 16.45 -5.69
C ARG A 32 5.38 16.91 -4.51
N PHE A 33 5.46 18.22 -4.24
CA PHE A 33 6.11 18.76 -3.05
C PHE A 33 5.52 18.17 -1.74
N MET A 34 4.24 17.75 -1.76
CA MET A 34 3.62 17.10 -0.60
C MET A 34 4.27 15.75 -0.24
N ALA A 35 4.95 15.10 -1.18
CA ALA A 35 5.64 13.82 -0.97
C ALA A 35 7.06 13.97 -0.38
N GLU A 36 7.51 15.20 -0.07
CA GLU A 36 8.85 15.42 0.48
C GLU A 36 9.05 14.73 1.84
N GLY A 37 10.01 13.81 1.88
CA GLY A 37 10.31 12.96 3.03
C GLY A 37 9.53 11.63 3.05
N MET A 38 8.73 11.32 2.03
CA MET A 38 7.93 10.09 1.96
C MET A 38 8.80 8.83 1.88
N GLU A 39 10.07 8.94 1.45
CA GLU A 39 11.04 7.86 1.49
C GLU A 39 11.31 7.31 2.90
N MET A 40 11.00 8.10 3.94
CA MET A 40 11.08 7.65 5.33
C MET A 40 9.89 6.77 5.73
N ALA A 41 8.76 6.82 5.03
CA ALA A 41 7.58 6.01 5.36
C ALA A 41 7.77 4.52 5.05
N ASP A 42 7.29 3.65 5.92
CA ASP A 42 7.34 2.19 5.74
C ASP A 42 6.15 1.67 4.92
N SER A 43 5.05 2.42 4.92
CA SER A 43 3.88 2.12 4.10
C SER A 43 3.13 3.38 3.74
N PHE A 44 2.43 3.32 2.61
CA PHE A 44 1.68 4.42 2.04
C PHE A 44 0.37 3.88 1.45
N ASN A 45 -0.74 4.57 1.66
CA ASN A 45 -1.98 4.25 0.96
C ASN A 45 -2.65 5.51 0.39
N TYR A 46 -3.45 5.32 -0.64
CA TYR A 46 -4.44 6.32 -1.04
C TYR A 46 -5.72 5.63 -1.54
N ASN A 47 -6.82 6.37 -1.63
CA ASN A 47 -8.09 5.83 -2.13
C ASN A 47 -8.38 6.40 -3.51
N ALA A 48 -8.18 5.57 -4.54
CA ALA A 48 -8.57 5.92 -5.90
C ALA A 48 -10.09 6.18 -6.02
N HIS A 49 -10.90 5.61 -5.12
CA HIS A 49 -12.34 5.89 -5.10
C HIS A 49 -12.74 7.24 -4.51
N LYS A 50 -11.77 8.07 -4.12
CA LYS A 50 -12.03 9.46 -3.74
C LYS A 50 -11.76 10.37 -4.94
N ALA A 51 -10.50 10.78 -5.13
CA ALA A 51 -10.14 11.80 -6.11
C ALA A 51 -9.77 11.26 -7.51
N MET A 52 -9.81 9.95 -7.75
CA MET A 52 -9.45 9.33 -9.05
C MET A 52 -10.65 8.80 -9.85
N LEU A 53 -11.89 9.15 -9.48
CA LEU A 53 -13.12 8.74 -10.19
C LEU A 53 -13.31 7.21 -10.30
N VAL A 54 -12.64 6.41 -9.47
CA VAL A 54 -12.82 4.95 -9.43
C VAL A 54 -14.04 4.62 -8.56
N ASN A 55 -14.93 3.74 -9.02
CA ASN A 55 -16.07 3.33 -8.19
C ASN A 55 -15.62 2.60 -6.91
N PHE A 56 -16.38 2.75 -5.82
CA PHE A 56 -16.14 2.03 -4.57
C PHE A 56 -16.12 0.50 -4.77
N ASP A 57 -15.29 -0.26 -4.05
CA ASP A 57 -14.19 0.13 -3.17
C ASP A 57 -12.83 0.06 -3.90
N CYS A 58 -11.92 1.02 -3.68
CA CYS A 58 -10.58 1.01 -4.29
C CYS A 58 -9.55 1.76 -3.45
N SER A 59 -8.74 1.04 -2.67
CA SER A 59 -7.71 1.60 -1.78
C SER A 59 -6.41 0.81 -1.96
N PRO A 60 -5.57 1.18 -2.94
CA PRO A 60 -4.24 0.60 -3.09
C PRO A 60 -3.32 0.99 -1.92
N MET A 61 -2.43 0.08 -1.55
CA MET A 61 -1.44 0.27 -0.48
C MET A 61 -0.08 -0.24 -0.94
N TRP A 62 0.97 0.48 -0.57
CA TRP A 62 2.36 0.14 -0.79
C TRP A 62 3.06 -0.08 0.54
N PHE A 63 3.96 -1.06 0.55
CA PHE A 63 4.92 -1.28 1.61
C PHE A 63 6.31 -1.02 1.03
N LYS A 64 7.17 -0.33 1.80
CA LYS A 64 8.58 -0.14 1.42
C LYS A 64 9.29 -1.50 1.28
N ASP A 65 9.03 -2.44 2.19
CA ASP A 65 9.45 -3.83 2.08
C ASP A 65 8.22 -4.75 2.04
N GLY A 66 7.87 -5.23 0.84
CA GLY A 66 6.75 -6.15 0.64
C GLY A 66 6.85 -7.48 1.41
N ARG A 67 8.06 -7.88 1.83
CA ARG A 67 8.27 -9.08 2.66
C ARG A 67 7.71 -8.92 4.06
N GLN A 68 7.57 -7.69 4.55
CA GLN A 68 6.97 -7.44 5.85
C GLN A 68 5.48 -7.78 5.83
N ALA A 69 4.77 -7.45 4.75
CA ALA A 69 3.38 -7.83 4.59
C ALA A 69 3.22 -9.36 4.56
N THR A 70 4.00 -10.06 3.72
CA THR A 70 3.93 -11.52 3.64
C THR A 70 4.32 -12.19 4.97
N LYS A 71 5.30 -11.68 5.70
CA LYS A 71 5.70 -12.23 7.02
C LYS A 71 4.52 -12.35 7.99
N TYR A 72 3.62 -11.36 8.01
CA TYR A 72 2.51 -11.30 8.98
C TYR A 72 1.17 -11.82 8.43
N PHE A 73 0.96 -11.77 7.11
CA PHE A 73 -0.31 -12.14 6.48
C PHE A 73 -0.26 -13.47 5.70
N THR A 74 0.86 -14.22 5.75
CA THR A 74 0.96 -15.51 5.04
C THR A 74 -0.09 -16.51 5.52
N VAL A 75 -0.93 -16.96 4.58
CA VAL A 75 -1.83 -18.10 4.73
C VAL A 75 -1.45 -19.18 3.71
N ASP A 76 -0.82 -20.27 4.16
CA ASP A 76 -0.31 -21.37 3.30
C ASP A 76 -0.92 -22.75 3.62
N PRO A 77 -2.23 -22.96 3.35
CA PRO A 77 -2.83 -24.27 3.48
C PRO A 77 -2.43 -25.18 2.32
N LEU A 78 -2.27 -26.47 2.60
CA LEU A 78 -1.82 -27.48 1.62
C LEU A 78 -2.62 -27.49 0.31
N TYR A 79 -3.94 -27.24 0.37
CA TYR A 79 -4.82 -27.26 -0.79
C TYR A 79 -4.70 -26.04 -1.72
N LEU A 80 -3.93 -25.02 -1.33
CA LEU A 80 -3.65 -23.85 -2.17
C LEU A 80 -2.17 -23.76 -2.57
N LYS A 81 -1.38 -24.80 -2.31
CA LYS A 81 0.03 -24.83 -2.73
C LYS A 81 0.13 -24.97 -4.25
N HIS A 82 1.04 -24.22 -4.84
CA HIS A 82 1.33 -24.24 -6.27
C HIS A 82 2.80 -23.92 -6.52
N GLU A 83 3.33 -24.36 -7.66
CA GLU A 83 4.73 -24.11 -8.06
C GLU A 83 4.90 -22.84 -8.91
N HIS A 84 3.86 -22.02 -9.04
CA HIS A 84 3.93 -20.79 -9.83
C HIS A 84 4.76 -19.70 -9.12
N ASN A 85 5.64 -19.04 -9.89
CA ASN A 85 6.51 -17.95 -9.43
C ASN A 85 5.83 -16.57 -9.36
N ALA A 86 4.49 -16.53 -9.34
CA ALA A 86 3.74 -15.27 -9.26
C ALA A 86 3.43 -14.89 -7.80
N THR A 87 3.37 -13.60 -7.51
CA THR A 87 2.96 -13.10 -6.20
C THR A 87 1.51 -13.47 -5.93
N ASP A 88 1.27 -14.24 -4.86
CA ASP A 88 -0.08 -14.48 -4.41
C ASP A 88 -0.53 -13.41 -3.41
N TYR A 89 -1.40 -12.51 -3.87
CA TYR A 89 -1.97 -11.45 -3.05
C TYR A 89 -2.81 -11.96 -1.87
N ARG A 90 -3.11 -13.28 -1.76
CA ARG A 90 -3.71 -13.83 -0.54
C ARG A 90 -2.84 -13.58 0.70
N HIS A 91 -1.52 -13.52 0.51
CA HIS A 91 -0.54 -13.25 1.55
C HIS A 91 -0.33 -11.75 1.82
N LEU A 92 -1.08 -10.88 1.15
CA LEU A 92 -0.93 -9.42 1.22
C LEU A 92 -2.23 -8.71 1.67
N GLN A 93 -3.20 -9.47 2.16
CA GLN A 93 -4.48 -8.94 2.63
C GLN A 93 -5.02 -9.83 3.75
N ILE A 94 -6.02 -9.35 4.48
CA ILE A 94 -6.63 -10.10 5.60
C ILE A 94 -7.50 -11.27 5.10
N ALA A 95 -8.23 -11.08 4.01
CA ALA A 95 -9.16 -12.08 3.49
C ALA A 95 -8.47 -13.08 2.55
N LEU A 96 -8.98 -14.31 2.47
CA LEU A 96 -8.46 -15.30 1.51
C LEU A 96 -8.80 -14.92 0.06
N GLY A 97 -10.09 -14.73 -0.23
CA GLY A 97 -10.59 -14.36 -1.55
C GLY A 97 -10.55 -12.86 -1.83
N ARG A 98 -10.59 -12.47 -3.11
CA ARG A 98 -10.74 -11.07 -3.55
C ARG A 98 -11.46 -10.98 -4.89
N ARG A 99 -12.11 -9.83 -5.12
CA ARG A 99 -12.64 -9.46 -6.44
C ARG A 99 -11.49 -9.15 -7.41
N PHE A 100 -11.77 -9.06 -8.70
CA PHE A 100 -10.81 -8.58 -9.69
C PHE A 100 -10.65 -7.04 -9.59
N ARG A 101 -9.97 -6.59 -8.52
CA ARG A 101 -9.92 -5.17 -8.10
C ARG A 101 -9.14 -4.26 -9.04
N SER A 102 -8.12 -4.78 -9.74
CA SER A 102 -7.24 -3.99 -10.60
C SER A 102 -7.87 -3.59 -11.93
N LEU A 103 -8.87 -4.32 -12.42
CA LEU A 103 -9.44 -4.10 -13.76
C LEU A 103 -10.02 -2.69 -13.95
N LYS A 104 -10.61 -2.11 -12.91
CA LYS A 104 -11.18 -0.75 -12.95
C LYS A 104 -10.16 0.37 -12.75
N ILE A 105 -8.90 0.02 -12.50
CA ILE A 105 -7.77 0.96 -12.34
C ILE A 105 -6.92 0.99 -13.62
N TRP A 106 -6.79 -0.16 -14.29
CA TRP A 106 -6.08 -0.31 -15.57
C TRP A 106 -6.82 0.38 -16.71
#